data_AF-A0A2N1RD58-F1
#
_entry.id   AF-A0A2N1RD58-F1
#
_cell.length_a   1.000
_cell.length_b   1.000
_cell.length_c   1.000
_cell.angle_alpha   90.00
_cell.angle_beta   90.00
_cell.angle_gamma   90.00
#
_symmetry.space_group_name_H-M   'P 1'
#
loop_
_entity.id
_entity.type
_entity.pdbx_description
1 polymer ?
#
loop_
_entity_poly.entity_id
_entity_poly.type
_entity_poly.pdbx_seq_one_letter_code
_entity_poly.pdbx_strand_id
1 'polypeptide(L)'
;MGTDVSGQWGLYRKEFEHDSCGVGIVADIKGKASHEIVLRGLEVLERMEHRGAESSDNKTGDGAGIMIQIPHKYYSDIIPQLPE
;
A
#
# COMPACT_ATOMS: atom_id res chain seq x y z
N MET A 1 5.23 -20.50 -46.61
CA MET A 1 5.44 -21.24 -45.35
C MET A 1 5.60 -20.20 -44.24
N GLY A 2 4.49 -19.80 -43.63
CA GLY A 2 4.48 -18.81 -42.55
C GLY A 2 3.30 -19.15 -41.67
N THR A 3 3.51 -20.08 -40.75
CA THR A 3 2.48 -20.54 -39.82
C THR A 3 2.36 -19.51 -38.73
N ASP A 4 1.37 -18.63 -38.88
CA ASP A 4 0.77 -17.86 -37.80
C ASP A 4 0.28 -18.85 -36.73
N VAL A 5 1.07 -19.03 -35.68
CA VAL A 5 0.67 -19.74 -34.47
C VAL A 5 -0.01 -18.74 -33.54
N SER A 6 -1.18 -18.24 -33.96
CA SER A 6 -2.10 -17.48 -33.10
C SER A 6 -2.85 -18.41 -32.13
N GLY A 7 -2.08 -19.25 -31.44
CA GLY A 7 -2.58 -20.14 -30.40
C GLY A 7 -2.92 -19.33 -29.14
N GLN A 8 -4.18 -18.97 -28.98
CA GLN A 8 -4.73 -18.54 -27.70
C GLN A 8 -4.75 -19.78 -26.78
N TRP A 9 -3.81 -19.88 -25.85
CA TRP A 9 -3.74 -20.99 -24.88
C TRP A 9 -4.79 -20.79 -23.79
N GLY A 10 -5.99 -21.33 -24.00
CA GLY A 10 -7.06 -21.38 -22.98
C GLY A 10 -7.94 -20.12 -22.90
N LEU A 11 -8.73 -20.01 -21.82
CA LEU A 11 -9.69 -18.91 -21.59
C LEU A 11 -9.04 -17.58 -21.21
N TYR A 12 -7.70 -17.55 -21.09
CA TYR A 12 -6.97 -16.34 -20.74
C TYR A 12 -6.98 -15.32 -21.89
N ARG A 13 -7.33 -14.08 -21.57
CA ARG A 13 -7.32 -12.94 -22.50
C ARG A 13 -6.56 -11.80 -21.87
N LYS A 14 -5.43 -11.43 -22.48
CA LYS A 14 -4.52 -10.39 -21.99
C LYS A 14 -5.20 -9.04 -21.85
N GLU A 15 -6.19 -8.76 -22.69
CA GLU A 15 -7.00 -7.53 -22.62
C GLU A 15 -7.74 -7.34 -21.28
N PHE A 16 -7.88 -8.40 -20.46
CA PHE A 16 -8.52 -8.35 -19.13
C PHE A 16 -7.52 -8.43 -17.97
N GLU A 17 -6.21 -8.42 -18.24
CA GLU A 17 -5.18 -8.40 -17.19
C GLU A 17 -5.10 -7.01 -16.53
N HIS A 18 -5.25 -6.96 -15.20
CA HIS A 18 -5.20 -5.72 -14.43
C HIS A 18 -4.34 -5.91 -13.17
N ASP A 19 -3.37 -5.01 -12.97
CA ASP A 19 -2.51 -5.03 -11.79
C ASP A 19 -3.22 -4.38 -10.59
N SER A 20 -3.22 -5.08 -9.45
CA SER A 20 -4.14 -4.81 -8.33
C SER A 20 -3.38 -4.43 -7.04
N CYS A 21 -2.40 -3.53 -7.12
CA CYS A 21 -1.72 -2.99 -5.94
C CYS A 21 -1.67 -1.46 -5.97
N GLY A 22 -2.08 -0.81 -4.88
CA GLY A 22 -2.04 0.65 -4.68
C GLY A 22 -0.86 1.10 -3.83
N VAL A 23 -0.26 2.23 -4.21
CA VAL A 23 0.77 2.92 -3.42
C VAL A 23 0.47 4.41 -3.43
N GLY A 24 0.67 5.07 -2.29
CA GLY A 24 0.49 6.51 -2.14
C GLY A 24 1.51 7.11 -1.19
N ILE A 25 1.67 8.43 -1.25
CA ILE A 25 2.59 9.18 -0.40
C ILE A 25 1.90 10.43 0.14
N VAL A 26 2.18 10.74 1.40
CA VAL A 26 1.78 12.00 2.04
C VAL A 26 3.03 12.64 2.61
N ALA A 27 3.24 13.93 2.32
CA ALA A 27 4.38 14.68 2.81
C ALA A 27 3.96 16.12 3.14
N ASP A 28 4.56 16.69 4.20
CA ASP A 28 4.53 18.12 4.46
C ASP A 28 5.68 18.79 3.71
N ILE A 29 5.36 19.69 2.79
CA ILE A 29 6.34 20.36 1.91
C ILE A 29 7.31 21.29 2.67
N LYS A 30 7.00 21.62 3.92
CA LYS A 30 7.87 22.42 4.81
C LYS A 30 8.67 21.53 5.77
N GLY A 31 8.55 20.21 5.66
CA GLY A 31 9.28 19.25 6.50
C GLY A 31 8.80 19.19 7.95
N LYS A 32 7.59 19.66 8.26
CA LYS A 32 7.07 19.63 9.64
C LYS A 32 6.53 18.25 9.98
N ALA A 33 7.09 17.62 11.01
CA ALA A 33 6.56 16.38 11.56
C ALA A 33 5.22 16.63 12.27
N SER A 34 4.19 15.86 11.93
CA SER A 34 2.88 15.92 12.58
C SER A 34 2.18 14.55 12.55
N HIS A 35 1.34 14.28 13.56
CA HIS A 35 0.51 13.07 13.57
C HIS A 35 -0.55 13.08 12.46
N GLU A 36 -0.93 14.26 11.97
CA GLU A 36 -1.85 14.42 10.84
C GLU A 36 -1.35 13.70 9.56
N ILE A 37 -0.04 13.71 9.29
CA ILE A 37 0.52 12.98 8.14
C ILE A 37 0.27 11.47 8.25
N VAL A 38 0.35 10.92 9.46
CA VAL A 38 0.06 9.50 9.71
C VAL A 38 -1.41 9.20 9.44
N LEU A 39 -2.32 10.04 9.97
CA LEU A 39 -3.77 9.88 9.74
C LEU A 39 -4.12 9.95 8.26
N ARG A 40 -3.52 10.89 7.52
CA ARG A 40 -3.71 11.00 6.07
C ARG A 40 -3.13 9.80 5.32
N GLY A 41 -2.03 9.22 5.79
CA GLY A 41 -1.48 7.98 5.25
C GLY A 41 -2.44 6.79 5.42
N LEU A 42 -3.11 6.70 6.58
CA LEU A 42 -4.16 5.70 6.81
C LEU A 42 -5.38 5.93 5.91
N GLU A 43 -5.83 7.17 5.76
CA GLU A 43 -6.92 7.50 4.82
C GLU A 43 -6.58 7.09 3.39
N VAL A 44 -5.34 7.27 2.94
CA VAL A 44 -4.89 6.81 1.62
C VAL A 44 -5.08 5.29 1.46
N LEU A 45 -4.76 4.50 2.50
CA LEU A 45 -4.96 3.04 2.46
C LEU A 45 -6.44 2.66 2.41
N GLU A 46 -7.28 3.30 3.21
CA GLU A 46 -8.74 3.08 3.18
C GLU A 46 -9.31 3.36 1.78
N ARG A 47 -8.83 4.42 1.12
CA ARG A 47 -9.25 4.75 -0.26
C ARG A 47 -8.73 3.76 -1.30
N MET A 48 -7.73 2.94 -0.98
CA MET A 48 -7.16 1.93 -1.87
C MET A 48 -7.77 0.53 -1.69
N GLU A 49 -8.74 0.36 -0.79
CA GLU A 49 -9.40 -0.93 -0.51
C GLU A 49 -9.92 -1.63 -1.78
N HIS A 50 -10.54 -0.88 -2.69
CA HIS A 50 -11.05 -1.41 -3.97
C HIS A 50 -9.98 -2.00 -4.91
N ARG A 51 -8.70 -1.78 -4.59
CA ARG A 51 -7.56 -2.37 -5.31
C ARG A 51 -6.92 -3.50 -4.52
N GLY A 52 -7.30 -3.77 -3.29
CA GLY A 52 -6.76 -4.86 -2.49
C GLY A 52 -7.33 -6.21 -2.90
N ALA A 53 -6.53 -7.27 -2.69
CA ALA A 53 -7.05 -8.63 -2.70
C ALA A 53 -7.72 -8.93 -1.35
N GLU A 54 -8.90 -9.54 -1.43
CA GLU A 54 -9.73 -9.90 -0.27
C GLU A 54 -10.01 -11.41 -0.30
N SER A 55 -10.01 -12.02 0.88
CA SER A 55 -10.36 -13.42 1.08
C SER A 55 -11.87 -13.64 1.05
N SER A 56 -12.29 -14.89 0.97
CA SER A 56 -13.72 -15.28 0.91
C SER A 56 -14.55 -14.92 2.14
N ASP A 57 -13.91 -14.53 3.26
CA ASP A 57 -14.57 -14.17 4.51
C ASP A 57 -15.06 -12.71 4.56
N ASN A 58 -14.76 -11.93 3.52
CA ASN A 58 -14.98 -10.49 3.40
C ASN A 58 -14.42 -9.68 4.59
N LYS A 59 -13.30 -10.13 5.16
CA LYS A 59 -12.66 -9.51 6.33
C LYS A 59 -11.14 -9.50 6.24
N THR A 60 -10.58 -10.55 5.64
CA THR A 60 -9.14 -10.75 5.56
C THR A 60 -8.63 -10.26 4.21
N GLY A 61 -7.71 -9.30 4.23
CA GLY A 61 -6.96 -8.88 3.05
C GLY A 61 -5.55 -9.46 3.05
N ASP A 62 -4.90 -9.47 1.88
CA ASP A 62 -3.53 -9.98 1.73
C ASP A 62 -2.49 -9.15 2.49
N GLY A 63 -2.72 -7.84 2.61
CA GLY A 63 -1.89 -6.95 3.43
C GLY A 63 -2.00 -5.47 3.06
N ALA A 64 -1.82 -4.62 4.07
CA ALA A 64 -1.69 -3.17 3.93
C ALA A 64 -0.67 -2.66 4.94
N GLY A 65 0.00 -1.55 4.64
CA GLY A 65 1.01 -0.99 5.54
C GLY A 65 1.40 0.43 5.19
N ILE A 66 1.92 1.14 6.20
CA ILE A 66 2.52 2.47 6.04
C ILE A 66 3.97 2.44 6.50
N MET A 67 4.79 3.27 5.85
CA MET A 67 6.15 3.54 6.28
C MET A 67 6.22 4.99 6.78
N ILE A 68 6.72 5.16 8.00
CA ILE A 68 6.83 6.48 8.65
C ILE A 68 8.25 6.70 9.14
N GLN A 69 8.58 7.96 9.44
CA GLN A 69 9.79 8.27 10.21
C GLN A 69 9.71 7.63 11.59
N ILE A 70 10.87 7.31 12.18
CA ILE A 70 10.93 6.80 13.55
C ILE A 70 10.23 7.81 14.48
N PRO A 71 9.17 7.41 15.21
CA PRO A 71 8.44 8.30 16.11
C PRO A 71 9.27 8.54 17.38
N HIS A 72 10.34 9.33 17.26
CA HIS A 72 11.34 9.52 18.32
C HIS A 72 10.71 9.93 19.65
N LYS A 73 9.77 10.89 19.62
CA LYS A 73 9.04 11.35 20.80
C LYS A 73 8.31 10.22 21.54
N TYR A 74 7.69 9.30 20.81
CA TYR A 74 7.04 8.14 21.43
C TYR A 74 8.06 7.21 22.09
N TYR A 75 9.19 6.96 21.42
CA TYR A 75 10.25 6.12 21.97
C TYR A 75 10.96 6.76 23.17
N SER A 76 11.19 8.06 23.18
CA SER A 76 11.80 8.77 24.31
C SER A 76 10.94 8.71 25.57
N ASP A 77 9.60 8.65 25.41
CA ASP A 77 8.67 8.56 26.54
C ASP A 77 8.68 7.17 27.20
N ILE A 78 9.02 6.11 26.46
CA ILE A 78 8.98 4.71 26.95
C ILE A 78 10.36 4.10 27.21
N ILE A 79 11.42 4.62 26.59
CA ILE A 79 12.79 4.12 26.73
C ILE A 79 13.60 5.12 27.56
N PRO A 80 13.90 4.79 28.83
CA PRO A 80 14.78 5.61 29.65
C PRO A 80 16.16 5.76 28.99
N GLN A 81 16.74 6.96 29.10
CA GLN A 81 18.06 7.31 28.56
C GLN A 81 18.21 7.20 27.03
N LEU A 82 17.11 7.23 26.25
CA LEU A 82 17.21 7.37 24.81
C LEU A 82 17.90 8.70 24.45
N PRO A 83 19.02 8.69 23.70
CA PRO A 83 19.65 9.91 23.23
C PRO A 83 18.73 10.65 22.27
N GLU A 84 18.80 11.99 22.24
CA GLU A 84 18.19 12.81 21.19
C GLU A 84 18.74 12.46 19.79
#